data_AF-A0A661J059-F1
#
_entry.id   AF-A0A661J059-F1
#
_cell.length_a   1.000
_cell.length_b   1.000
_cell.length_c   1.000
_cell.angle_alpha   90.00
_cell.angle_beta   90.00
_cell.angle_gamma   90.00
#
_symmetry.space_group_name_H-M   'P 1'
#
loop_
_entity.id
_entity.type
_entity.pdbx_description
1 polymer ?
#
loop_
_entity_poly.entity_id
_entity_poly.type
_entity_poly.pdbx_seq_one_letter_code
_entity_poly.pdbx_strand_id
1 'polypeptide(L)'
;MRLRQPAIAFNTGANYGEAKCWPREKFAELGKLLIKDGFEIILLGTQKEMRRNKEIATRISHRVTNLTGKTSLSELAALLTKISCLVTNDTGTMHLASALGTPVVAIFGSTDPNITGPRGERAKVIRHNLSCSPCFKRKCPEGHFECLKSISVDEVYSAVKELTDGR
;
A
#
# COMPACT_ATOMS: atom_id res chain seq x y z
N MET A 1 -0.53 -10.61 19.12
CA MET A 1 -1.74 -10.34 18.31
C MET A 1 -1.98 -11.52 17.37
N ARG A 2 -3.17 -12.12 17.37
CA ARG A 2 -3.53 -13.25 16.49
C ARG A 2 -4.22 -12.69 15.26
N LEU A 3 -3.57 -12.75 14.10
CA LEU A 3 -4.16 -12.36 12.81
C LEU A 3 -5.00 -13.52 12.26
N ARG A 4 -6.12 -13.24 11.59
CA ARG A 4 -6.70 -14.26 10.72
C ARG A 4 -5.87 -14.26 9.44
N GLN A 5 -5.46 -15.44 9.02
CA GLN A 5 -4.65 -15.64 7.83
C GLN A 5 -5.50 -16.31 6.75
N PRO A 6 -5.28 -16.00 5.47
CA PRO A 6 -4.25 -15.10 4.96
C PRO A 6 -4.63 -13.61 5.10
N ALA A 7 -3.67 -12.72 5.39
CA ALA A 7 -3.91 -11.26 5.51
C ALA A 7 -3.12 -10.42 4.50
N ILE A 8 -3.67 -9.32 4.02
CA ILE A 8 -2.99 -8.30 3.20
C ILE A 8 -2.96 -6.99 3.99
N ALA A 9 -1.78 -6.38 4.11
CA ALA A 9 -1.68 -5.08 4.77
C ALA A 9 -1.65 -3.94 3.74
N PHE A 10 -2.33 -2.84 4.06
CA PHE A 10 -2.28 -1.60 3.30
C PHE A 10 -1.59 -0.51 4.11
N ASN A 11 -0.52 0.05 3.56
CA ASN A 11 0.07 1.29 4.05
C ASN A 11 -0.30 2.43 3.08
N THR A 12 -1.38 3.13 3.42
CA THR A 12 -2.19 3.93 2.48
C THR A 12 -1.75 5.39 2.37
N GLY A 13 -0.96 5.88 3.33
CA GLY A 13 -0.42 7.23 3.36
C GLY A 13 1.07 7.30 3.03
N ALA A 14 1.63 8.50 3.11
CA ALA A 14 3.06 8.77 3.02
C ALA A 14 3.38 10.09 3.73
N ASN A 15 4.44 10.11 4.56
CA ASN A 15 4.87 11.35 5.24
C ASN A 15 5.30 12.46 4.27
N TYR A 16 5.56 12.11 3.00
CA TYR A 16 5.86 13.06 1.93
C TYR A 16 4.65 13.92 1.52
N GLY A 17 3.43 13.44 1.78
CA GLY A 17 2.16 14.08 1.41
C GLY A 17 1.43 13.36 0.27
N GLU A 18 0.30 13.93 -0.13
CA GLU A 18 -0.65 13.34 -1.10
C GLU A 18 -0.04 12.98 -2.46
N ALA A 19 1.07 13.62 -2.87
CA ALA A 19 1.75 13.33 -4.13
C ALA A 19 2.37 11.93 -4.24
N LYS A 20 2.34 11.14 -3.15
CA LYS A 20 2.68 9.71 -3.18
C LYS A 20 1.49 8.81 -2.85
N CYS A 21 0.35 9.35 -2.43
CA CYS A 21 -0.73 8.54 -1.88
C CYS A 21 -1.72 8.12 -2.98
N TRP A 22 -1.78 6.84 -3.30
CA TRP A 22 -2.82 6.30 -4.17
C TRP A 22 -4.23 6.57 -3.58
N PRO A 23 -5.26 6.81 -4.41
CA PRO A 23 -6.57 7.24 -3.91
C PRO A 23 -7.19 6.28 -2.90
N ARG A 24 -7.76 6.83 -1.83
CA ARG A 24 -8.39 6.06 -0.74
C ARG A 24 -9.56 5.21 -1.24
N GLU A 25 -10.31 5.70 -2.23
CA GLU A 25 -11.43 5.00 -2.84
C GLU A 25 -10.95 3.70 -3.52
N LYS A 26 -9.78 3.76 -4.18
CA LYS A 26 -9.18 2.62 -4.85
C LYS A 26 -8.61 1.59 -3.87
N PHE A 27 -8.00 2.04 -2.75
CA PHE A 27 -7.65 1.13 -1.64
C PHE A 27 -8.88 0.40 -1.09
N ALA A 28 -10.01 1.10 -0.94
CA ALA A 28 -11.24 0.48 -0.45
C ALA A 28 -11.82 -0.53 -1.45
N GLU A 29 -11.79 -0.23 -2.74
CA GLU A 29 -12.23 -1.14 -3.81
C GLU A 29 -11.34 -2.38 -3.88
N LEU A 30 -10.02 -2.21 -3.86
CA LEU A 30 -9.06 -3.32 -3.78
C LEU A 30 -9.32 -4.21 -2.55
N GLY A 31 -9.54 -3.60 -1.39
CA GLY A 31 -9.83 -4.32 -0.15
C GLY A 31 -11.08 -5.20 -0.26
N LYS A 32 -12.13 -4.71 -0.95
CA LYS A 32 -13.35 -5.50 -1.18
C LYS A 32 -13.09 -6.72 -2.08
N LEU A 33 -12.28 -6.57 -3.12
CA LEU A 33 -11.92 -7.69 -4.01
C LEU A 33 -11.15 -8.76 -3.24
N LEU A 34 -10.09 -8.35 -2.53
CA LEU A 34 -9.26 -9.28 -1.76
C LEU A 34 -10.02 -9.98 -0.62
N ILE A 35 -11.02 -9.33 -0.01
CA ILE A 35 -11.90 -10.00 0.96
C ILE A 35 -12.73 -11.11 0.33
N LYS A 36 -13.21 -10.94 -0.91
CA LYS A 36 -13.93 -11.99 -1.64
C LYS A 36 -13.03 -13.20 -1.88
N ASP A 37 -11.73 -12.98 -2.03
CA ASP A 37 -10.72 -14.04 -2.15
C ASP A 37 -10.30 -14.65 -0.80
N GLY A 38 -10.94 -14.24 0.30
CA GLY A 38 -10.73 -14.80 1.63
C GLY A 38 -9.67 -14.10 2.47
N PHE A 39 -9.03 -13.03 1.98
CA PHE A 39 -8.04 -12.28 2.76
C PHE A 39 -8.68 -11.40 3.85
N GLU A 40 -7.97 -11.23 4.97
CA GLU A 40 -8.20 -10.12 5.90
C GLU A 40 -7.41 -8.88 5.44
N ILE A 41 -7.99 -7.68 5.60
CA ILE A 41 -7.28 -6.42 5.32
C ILE A 41 -6.79 -5.79 6.61
N ILE A 42 -5.51 -5.43 6.64
CA ILE A 42 -4.91 -4.72 7.77
C ILE A 42 -4.53 -3.31 7.33
N LEU A 43 -5.07 -2.28 7.98
CA LEU A 43 -4.70 -0.90 7.68
C LEU A 43 -3.57 -0.44 8.60
N LEU A 44 -2.49 0.04 7.98
CA LEU A 44 -1.28 0.53 8.63
C LEU A 44 -1.09 2.02 8.33
N GLY A 45 -0.35 2.68 9.22
CA GLY A 45 -0.01 4.09 9.13
C GLY A 45 0.28 4.68 10.49
N THR A 46 0.66 5.95 10.52
CA THR A 46 0.83 6.71 11.75
C THR A 46 -0.49 7.36 12.16
N GLN A 47 -0.50 8.07 13.29
CA GLN A 47 -1.67 8.85 13.71
C GLN A 47 -2.16 9.85 12.64
N LYS A 48 -1.27 10.32 11.75
CA LYS A 48 -1.60 11.23 10.64
C LYS A 48 -2.57 10.59 9.62
N GLU A 49 -2.53 9.27 9.47
CA GLU A 49 -3.38 8.53 8.53
C GLU A 49 -4.71 8.09 9.16
N MET A 50 -4.98 8.41 10.43
CA MET A 50 -6.15 7.88 11.14
C MET A 50 -7.48 8.20 10.43
N ARG A 51 -7.66 9.44 9.95
CA ARG A 51 -8.85 9.83 9.18
C ARG A 51 -8.94 9.05 7.86
N ARG A 52 -7.85 9.01 7.09
CA ARG A 52 -7.76 8.28 5.81
C ARG A 52 -8.14 6.82 5.98
N ASN A 53 -7.52 6.13 6.94
CA ASN A 53 -7.76 4.71 7.15
C ASN A 53 -9.13 4.42 7.77
N LYS A 54 -9.69 5.35 8.56
CA LYS A 54 -11.09 5.24 9.01
C LYS A 54 -12.06 5.29 7.82
N GLU A 55 -11.87 6.22 6.89
CA GLU A 55 -12.69 6.34 5.68
C GLU A 55 -12.59 5.07 4.79
N ILE A 56 -11.39 4.52 4.62
CA ILE A 56 -11.17 3.26 3.89
C ILE A 56 -11.87 2.09 4.58
N ALA A 57 -11.68 1.93 5.89
CA ALA A 57 -12.30 0.86 6.66
C ALA A 57 -13.84 0.90 6.57
N THR A 58 -14.45 2.08 6.71
CA THR A 58 -15.90 2.26 6.57
C THR A 58 -16.39 1.83 5.19
N ARG A 59 -15.65 2.12 4.12
CA ARG A 59 -16.04 1.74 2.75
C ARG A 59 -15.93 0.24 2.50
N ILE A 60 -14.97 -0.44 3.13
CA ILE A 60 -14.78 -1.89 3.00
C ILE A 60 -15.82 -2.67 3.82
N SER A 61 -16.15 -2.20 5.04
CA SER A 61 -17.10 -2.72 6.03
C SER A 61 -16.60 -3.83 6.97
N HIS A 62 -16.30 -5.04 6.48
CA HIS A 62 -16.00 -6.22 7.31
C HIS A 62 -14.61 -6.77 7.02
N ARG A 63 -14.07 -7.61 7.93
CA ARG A 63 -12.72 -8.20 7.81
C ARG A 63 -11.60 -7.18 7.58
N VAL A 64 -11.73 -6.01 8.22
CA VAL A 64 -10.70 -4.98 8.27
C VAL A 64 -10.23 -4.78 9.70
N THR A 65 -8.94 -4.94 9.93
CA THR A 65 -8.28 -4.59 11.19
C THR A 65 -7.50 -3.30 11.01
N ASN A 66 -7.94 -2.21 11.67
CA ASN A 66 -7.28 -0.91 11.59
C ASN A 66 -6.28 -0.71 12.75
N LEU A 67 -4.98 -0.83 12.42
CA LEU A 67 -3.85 -0.68 13.32
C LEU A 67 -3.14 0.68 13.18
N THR A 68 -3.77 1.64 12.50
CA THR A 68 -3.21 2.98 12.29
C THR A 68 -2.84 3.65 13.60
N GLY A 69 -1.57 3.99 13.78
CA GLY A 69 -1.05 4.60 15.01
C GLY A 69 -1.05 3.68 16.24
N LYS A 70 -1.26 2.36 16.05
CA LYS A 70 -1.35 1.36 17.14
C LYS A 70 -0.20 0.34 17.15
N THR A 71 0.86 0.59 16.39
CA THR A 71 2.04 -0.27 16.34
C THR A 71 3.30 0.55 16.60
N SER A 72 4.17 0.04 17.46
CA SER A 72 5.58 0.41 17.48
C SER A 72 6.30 -0.10 16.23
N LEU A 73 7.54 0.36 16.00
CA LEU A 73 8.35 -0.10 14.86
C LEU A 73 8.63 -1.61 14.92
N SER A 74 8.93 -2.14 16.12
CA SER A 74 9.20 -3.57 16.33
C SER A 74 7.94 -4.42 16.10
N GLU A 75 6.77 -3.95 16.55
CA GLU A 75 5.50 -4.63 16.29
C GLU A 75 5.13 -4.59 14.80
N LEU A 76 5.38 -3.47 14.11
CA LEU A 76 5.21 -3.35 12.67
C LEU A 76 6.11 -4.36 11.93
N ALA A 77 7.40 -4.45 12.28
CA ALA A 77 8.30 -5.42 11.68
C ALA A 77 7.82 -6.87 11.89
N ALA A 78 7.43 -7.22 13.13
CA ALA A 78 6.91 -8.54 13.45
C ALA A 78 5.55 -8.86 12.80
N LEU A 79 4.77 -7.83 12.46
CA LEU A 79 3.53 -7.97 11.71
C LEU A 79 3.82 -8.26 10.23
N LEU A 80 4.74 -7.50 9.63
CA LEU A 80 5.10 -7.62 8.21
C LEU A 80 5.60 -9.03 7.86
N THR A 81 6.34 -9.69 8.76
CA THR A 81 6.79 -11.08 8.53
C THR A 81 5.66 -12.11 8.51
N LYS A 82 4.44 -11.74 8.93
CA LYS A 82 3.29 -12.65 9.05
C LYS A 82 2.22 -12.42 7.99
N ILE A 83 2.26 -11.32 7.25
CA ILE A 83 1.23 -11.02 6.24
C ILE A 83 1.55 -11.69 4.90
N SER A 84 0.55 -11.69 4.02
CA SER A 84 0.65 -12.27 2.70
C SER A 84 1.35 -11.39 1.70
N CYS A 85 1.02 -10.10 1.75
CA CYS A 85 1.61 -9.06 0.95
C CYS A 85 1.35 -7.71 1.63
N LEU A 86 2.27 -6.76 1.46
CA LEU A 86 2.05 -5.35 1.74
C LEU A 86 1.71 -4.63 0.43
N VAL A 87 0.59 -3.93 0.38
CA VAL A 87 0.30 -2.92 -0.65
C VAL A 87 0.59 -1.55 -0.08
N THR A 88 1.47 -0.79 -0.71
CA THR A 88 1.96 0.47 -0.14
C THR A 88 2.30 1.48 -1.23
N ASN A 89 2.31 2.74 -0.85
CA ASN A 89 3.01 3.78 -1.60
C ASN A 89 4.54 3.71 -1.36
N ASP A 90 5.30 4.60 -2.00
CA ASP A 90 6.71 4.86 -1.68
C ASP A 90 6.88 5.45 -0.25
N THR A 91 7.20 4.57 0.71
CA THR A 91 7.32 4.87 2.15
C THR A 91 8.44 4.09 2.84
N GLY A 92 8.79 4.48 4.08
CA GLY A 92 9.69 3.68 4.92
C GLY A 92 9.16 2.27 5.21
N THR A 93 7.84 2.09 5.34
CA THR A 93 7.22 0.78 5.57
C THR A 93 7.42 -0.17 4.39
N MET A 94 7.42 0.35 3.15
CA MET A 94 7.77 -0.40 1.95
C MET A 94 9.19 -0.98 2.04
N HIS A 95 10.17 -0.15 2.40
CA HIS A 95 11.56 -0.59 2.54
C HIS A 95 11.73 -1.62 3.67
N LEU A 96 11.05 -1.41 4.81
CA LEU A 96 11.08 -2.35 5.93
C LEU A 96 10.51 -3.72 5.51
N ALA A 97 9.33 -3.75 4.88
CA ALA A 97 8.73 -4.99 4.40
C ALA A 97 9.62 -5.71 3.38
N SER A 98 10.18 -4.94 2.44
CA SER A 98 11.12 -5.42 1.43
C SER A 98 12.37 -6.05 2.05
N ALA A 99 12.93 -5.46 3.11
CA ALA A 99 14.10 -5.99 3.82
C ALA A 99 13.79 -7.26 4.61
N LEU A 100 12.55 -7.41 5.07
CA LEU A 100 12.05 -8.58 5.80
C LEU A 100 11.63 -9.74 4.87
N GLY A 101 11.80 -9.61 3.55
CA GLY A 101 11.35 -10.62 2.57
C GLY A 101 9.83 -10.73 2.44
N THR A 102 9.08 -9.77 3.00
CA THR A 102 7.62 -9.71 2.84
C THR A 102 7.31 -9.34 1.40
N PRO A 103 6.35 -10.00 0.71
CA PRO A 103 5.94 -9.58 -0.61
C PRO A 103 5.40 -8.15 -0.61
N VAL A 104 5.80 -7.34 -1.59
CA VAL A 104 5.44 -5.92 -1.67
C VAL A 104 4.87 -5.59 -3.04
N VAL A 105 3.67 -4.99 -3.07
CA VAL A 105 3.18 -4.23 -4.22
C VAL A 105 3.34 -2.75 -3.88
N ALA A 106 4.26 -2.08 -4.57
CA ALA A 106 4.59 -0.68 -4.34
C ALA A 106 4.06 0.21 -5.47
N ILE A 107 3.21 1.17 -5.11
CA ILE A 107 2.57 2.11 -6.05
C ILE A 107 3.37 3.41 -6.05
N PHE A 108 3.82 3.82 -7.24
CA PHE A 108 4.64 5.01 -7.43
C PHE A 108 3.93 6.04 -8.30
N GLY A 109 3.98 7.29 -7.84
CA GLY A 109 3.48 8.46 -8.55
C GLY A 109 4.61 9.46 -8.82
N SER A 110 4.76 10.44 -7.92
CA SER A 110 5.68 11.58 -8.11
C SER A 110 7.18 11.25 -8.05
N THR A 111 7.58 10.08 -7.56
CA THR A 111 8.98 9.66 -7.36
C THR A 111 9.41 8.54 -8.28
N ASP A 112 10.71 8.40 -8.47
CA ASP A 112 11.29 7.33 -9.29
C ASP A 112 11.63 6.08 -8.45
N PRO A 113 11.01 4.92 -8.72
CA PRO A 113 11.37 3.66 -8.07
C PRO A 113 12.79 3.17 -8.40
N ASN A 114 13.46 3.66 -9.45
CA ASN A 114 14.88 3.37 -9.64
C ASN A 114 15.76 3.98 -8.54
N ILE A 115 15.27 5.02 -7.86
CA ILE A 115 15.98 5.73 -6.79
C ILE A 115 15.51 5.26 -5.41
N THR A 116 14.19 5.20 -5.21
CA THR A 116 13.57 4.90 -3.91
C THR A 116 12.72 3.63 -3.90
N GLY A 117 12.87 2.76 -4.89
CA GLY A 117 12.11 1.51 -4.96
C GLY A 117 12.47 0.48 -3.88
N PRO A 118 11.61 -0.53 -3.69
CA PRO A 118 11.97 -1.71 -2.90
C PRO A 118 13.12 -2.47 -3.58
N ARG A 119 13.97 -3.10 -2.77
CA ARG A 119 15.17 -3.85 -3.23
C ARG A 119 15.09 -5.35 -2.96
N GLY A 120 14.01 -5.80 -2.36
CA GLY A 120 13.76 -7.20 -2.05
C GLY A 120 13.27 -7.95 -3.27
N GLU A 121 13.56 -9.24 -3.33
CA GLU A 121 13.29 -10.10 -4.49
C GLU A 121 11.79 -10.29 -4.76
N ARG A 122 10.95 -10.14 -3.73
CA ARG A 122 9.49 -10.32 -3.81
C ARG A 122 8.75 -8.98 -3.88
N ALA A 123 9.18 -8.10 -4.78
CA ALA A 123 8.55 -6.80 -4.95
C ALA A 123 8.06 -6.58 -6.39
N LYS A 124 6.83 -6.05 -6.51
CA LYS A 124 6.28 -5.53 -7.75
C LYS A 124 6.07 -4.03 -7.61
N VAL A 125 6.63 -3.27 -8.54
CA VAL A 125 6.43 -1.82 -8.62
C VAL A 125 5.40 -1.52 -9.70
N ILE A 126 4.38 -0.76 -9.36
CA ILE A 126 3.36 -0.27 -10.30
C ILE A 126 3.53 1.23 -10.43
N ARG A 127 3.80 1.69 -11.65
CA ARG A 127 3.90 3.11 -12.00
C ARG A 127 3.40 3.31 -13.43
N HIS A 128 2.81 4.46 -13.71
CA HIS A 128 2.54 4.90 -15.08
C HIS A 128 3.48 6.06 -15.41
N ASN A 129 4.16 5.96 -16.56
CA ASN A 129 5.05 7.03 -17.03
C ASN A 129 4.19 8.13 -17.66
N LEU A 130 4.34 9.35 -17.17
CA LEU A 130 3.71 10.54 -17.73
C LEU A 130 4.80 11.56 -18.08
N SER A 131 4.54 12.47 -19.01
CA SER A 131 5.48 13.56 -19.33
C SER A 131 5.86 14.40 -18.10
N CYS A 132 4.95 14.52 -17.13
CA CYS A 132 5.15 15.26 -15.89
C CYS A 132 5.66 14.41 -14.72
N SER A 133 5.95 13.11 -14.88
CA SER A 133 6.32 12.20 -13.78
C SER A 133 7.50 11.30 -14.15
N PRO A 134 8.52 11.15 -13.28
CA PRO A 134 8.59 11.59 -11.90
C PRO A 134 9.00 13.07 -11.75
N CYS A 135 8.24 13.85 -10.96
CA CYS A 135 8.52 15.28 -10.72
C CYS A 135 9.20 15.59 -9.39
N PHE A 136 9.20 14.64 -8.44
CA PHE A 136 9.70 14.81 -7.08
C PHE A 136 9.13 16.04 -6.35
N LYS A 137 7.87 16.41 -6.64
CA LYS A 137 7.15 17.50 -5.97
C LYS A 137 6.14 16.96 -4.96
N ARG A 138 6.09 17.57 -3.77
CA ARG A 138 5.13 17.24 -2.69
C ARG A 138 3.69 17.64 -3.00
N LYS A 139 3.50 18.58 -3.92
CA LYS A 139 2.22 19.00 -4.49
C LYS A 139 2.29 18.79 -6.00
N CYS A 140 1.24 18.23 -6.59
CA CYS A 140 1.19 18.03 -8.04
C CYS A 140 1.14 19.40 -8.75
N PRO A 141 2.14 19.74 -9.60
CA PRO A 141 2.14 21.01 -10.33
C PRO A 141 0.92 21.15 -11.24
N GLU A 142 0.49 20.04 -11.83
CA GLU A 142 -0.66 19.97 -12.74
C GLU A 142 -2.02 19.82 -12.02
N GLY A 143 -2.03 19.66 -10.68
CA GLY A 143 -3.24 19.55 -9.87
C GLY A 143 -4.05 18.25 -10.01
N HIS A 144 -3.80 17.42 -11.03
CA HIS A 144 -4.66 16.28 -11.34
C HIS A 144 -4.23 14.95 -10.66
N PHE A 145 -2.96 14.75 -10.30
CA PHE A 145 -2.40 13.50 -9.74
C PHE A 145 -2.61 12.25 -10.63
N GLU A 146 -2.50 12.40 -11.96
CA GLU A 146 -2.84 11.32 -12.89
C GLU A 146 -1.85 10.17 -12.80
N CYS A 147 -0.60 10.43 -12.40
CA CYS A 147 0.41 9.38 -12.17
C CYS A 147 -0.02 8.36 -11.10
N LEU A 148 -0.94 8.73 -10.21
CA LEU A 148 -1.53 7.81 -9.22
C LEU A 148 -2.96 7.42 -9.61
N LYS A 149 -3.75 8.34 -10.16
CA LYS A 149 -5.16 8.08 -10.51
C LYS A 149 -5.31 7.16 -11.71
N SER A 150 -4.37 7.15 -12.66
CA SER A 150 -4.43 6.24 -13.81
C SER A 150 -4.20 4.78 -13.43
N ILE A 151 -3.42 4.51 -12.37
CA ILE A 151 -3.18 3.15 -11.86
C ILE A 151 -4.50 2.56 -11.36
N SER A 152 -4.98 1.54 -12.05
CA SER A 152 -6.27 0.89 -11.81
C SER A 152 -6.23 -0.04 -10.60
N VAL A 153 -7.40 -0.37 -10.07
CA VAL A 153 -7.52 -1.37 -8.99
C VAL A 153 -7.12 -2.76 -9.50
N ASP A 154 -7.48 -3.09 -10.74
CA ASP A 154 -7.20 -4.39 -11.35
C ASP A 154 -5.71 -4.66 -11.54
N GLU A 155 -4.91 -3.65 -11.89
CA GLU A 155 -3.45 -3.75 -11.96
C GLU A 155 -2.84 -4.10 -10.60
N VAL A 156 -3.29 -3.40 -9.55
CA VAL A 156 -2.81 -3.64 -8.18
C VAL A 156 -3.28 -5.00 -7.68
N TYR A 157 -4.53 -5.36 -7.95
CA TYR A 157 -5.10 -6.65 -7.59
C TYR A 157 -4.35 -7.81 -8.25
N SER A 158 -4.09 -7.72 -9.56
CA SER A 158 -3.34 -8.73 -10.31
C SER A 158 -1.92 -8.91 -9.75
N ALA A 159 -1.24 -7.80 -9.43
CA ALA A 159 0.08 -7.87 -8.80
C ALA A 159 0.06 -8.52 -7.41
N VAL A 160 -0.98 -8.28 -6.60
CA VAL A 160 -1.17 -8.95 -5.31
C VAL A 160 -1.38 -10.45 -5.53
N LYS A 161 -2.23 -10.83 -6.48
CA LYS A 161 -2.50 -12.23 -6.83
C LYS A 161 -1.22 -12.95 -7.22
N GLU A 162 -0.45 -12.41 -8.16
CA GLU A 162 0.81 -13.01 -8.59
C GLU A 162 1.84 -13.21 -7.46
N LEU A 163 1.90 -12.31 -6.47
CA LEU A 163 2.82 -12.43 -5.33
C LEU A 163 2.32 -13.37 -4.23
N THR A 164 1.03 -13.70 -4.23
CA THR A 164 0.36 -14.52 -3.22
C THR A 164 -0.03 -15.90 -3.72
N ASP A 165 -0.13 -16.09 -5.04
CA ASP A 165 -0.31 -17.39 -5.68
C ASP A 165 0.98 -18.23 -5.56
N GLY A 166 0.83 -19.50 -5.19
CA GLY A 166 1.98 -20.39 -4.87
C GLY A 166 2.36 -20.45 -3.39
N ARG A 167 1.48 -19.96 -2.49
CA ARG A 167 1.45 -20.41 -1.09
C ARG A 167 0.72 -21.73 -0.94
#